data_AF-A0A927X8E0-F1
#
_entry.id   AF-A0A927X8E0-F1
#
_cell.length_a   1.000
_cell.length_b   1.000
_cell.length_c   1.000
_cell.angle_alpha   90.00
_cell.angle_beta   90.00
_cell.angle_gamma   90.00
#
_symmetry.space_group_name_H-M   'P 1'
#
loop_
_entity.id
_entity.type
_entity.pdbx_description
1 polymer ?
#
loop_
_entity_poly.entity_id
_entity_poly.type
_entity_poly.pdbx_seq_one_letter_code
_entity_poly.pdbx_strand_id
1 'polypeptide(L)'
;MGLLDISSGDSLYRGKEYYEKKRVLSFNQIDDSTYQGVVKGTSDNYDVVIDILHPRKSHCNCPHANGRRIICKHMVALYFGAVPDAYDDFVEDEKENEEEYEEYQKDVVKYLKQYIDSLKKDELKELLNAILSEDLYYNHYKYLYREFYDFLYEKLEEKKIKLKLSTVVEALNMISEYSDIYVDIETNEILEVNDVYFPEEENEKILRKVNRKPDRYLSIDYYEYQRYSYSCLIDFIDSLEDVKIADKMYELVRGKGAFSKFNYAIREYKLEDRWYKFKEKALARKAKELLSYNDLKYIDDIKK
;
A
#
# COMPACT_ATOMS: atom_id res chain seq x y z
N MET A 1 2.40 2.99 -48.48
CA MET A 1 1.95 3.77 -47.32
C MET A 1 0.47 4.03 -47.49
N GLY A 2 -0.33 3.32 -46.70
CA GLY A 2 -1.77 3.47 -46.63
C GLY A 2 -2.18 4.75 -45.89
N LEU A 3 -3.48 4.97 -45.77
CA LEU A 3 -4.04 6.18 -45.16
C LEU A 3 -3.70 6.29 -43.66
N LEU A 4 -3.67 5.15 -42.94
CA LEU A 4 -3.33 5.11 -41.53
C LEU A 4 -1.84 5.43 -41.29
N ASP A 5 -0.93 4.91 -42.10
CA ASP A 5 0.54 5.12 -41.97
C ASP A 5 0.98 6.58 -41.99
N ILE A 6 0.24 7.43 -42.70
CA ILE A 6 0.56 8.87 -42.85
C ILE A 6 -0.26 9.76 -41.91
N SER A 7 -1.09 9.16 -41.06
CA SER A 7 -1.89 9.87 -40.06
C SER A 7 -1.07 10.10 -38.79
N SER A 8 -1.24 11.25 -38.14
CA SER A 8 -0.68 11.45 -36.80
C SER A 8 -1.38 10.55 -35.79
N GLY A 9 -0.69 10.17 -34.71
CA GLY A 9 -1.28 9.40 -33.61
C GLY A 9 -2.57 10.03 -33.07
N ASP A 10 -2.62 11.36 -32.94
CA ASP A 10 -3.84 12.09 -32.54
C ASP A 10 -5.00 11.95 -33.54
N SER A 11 -4.72 11.95 -34.85
CA SER A 11 -5.75 11.76 -35.87
C SER A 11 -6.25 10.32 -35.90
N LEU A 12 -5.35 9.34 -35.70
CA LEU A 12 -5.68 7.92 -35.60
C LEU A 12 -6.59 7.65 -34.41
N TYR A 13 -6.14 8.02 -33.19
CA TYR A 13 -6.87 7.79 -31.95
C TYR A 13 -8.28 8.42 -31.99
N ARG A 14 -8.38 9.69 -32.40
CA ARG A 14 -9.67 10.39 -32.49
C ARG A 14 -10.52 9.88 -33.66
N GLY A 15 -9.90 9.34 -34.70
CA GLY A 15 -10.60 8.73 -35.83
C GLY A 15 -11.29 7.44 -35.44
N LYS A 16 -10.56 6.56 -34.73
CA LYS A 16 -11.09 5.36 -34.08
C LYS A 16 -12.29 5.70 -33.19
N GLU A 17 -12.11 6.66 -32.27
CA GLU A 17 -13.15 7.13 -31.36
C GLU A 17 -14.42 7.60 -32.11
N TYR A 18 -14.26 8.29 -33.25
CA TYR A 18 -15.38 8.77 -34.04
C TYR A 18 -16.12 7.64 -34.76
N TYR A 19 -15.39 6.65 -35.28
CA TYR A 19 -15.98 5.46 -35.86
C TYR A 19 -16.76 4.65 -34.80
N GLU A 20 -16.16 4.33 -33.65
CA GLU A 20 -16.79 3.60 -32.55
C GLU A 20 -18.07 4.28 -32.05
N LYS A 21 -18.07 5.63 -32.01
CA LYS A 21 -19.24 6.44 -31.64
C LYS A 21 -20.27 6.59 -32.76
N LYS A 22 -20.16 5.81 -33.83
CA LYS A 22 -21.06 5.78 -35.00
C LYS A 22 -21.27 7.17 -35.61
N ARG A 23 -20.19 7.94 -35.73
CA ARG A 23 -20.24 9.31 -36.29
C ARG A 23 -20.13 9.35 -37.81
N VAL A 24 -19.83 8.24 -38.47
CA VAL A 24 -19.97 8.10 -39.92
C VAL A 24 -21.47 7.96 -40.23
N LEU A 25 -22.08 8.98 -40.80
CA LEU A 25 -23.54 9.04 -41.02
C LEU A 25 -23.96 8.33 -42.30
N SER A 26 -23.13 8.43 -43.34
CA SER A 26 -23.34 7.78 -44.63
C SER A 26 -22.02 7.70 -45.38
N PHE A 27 -21.90 6.71 -46.26
CA PHE A 27 -20.80 6.62 -47.21
C PHE A 27 -21.23 5.86 -48.48
N ASN A 28 -20.49 6.09 -49.55
CA ASN A 28 -20.58 5.35 -50.80
C ASN A 28 -19.19 5.22 -51.42
N GLN A 29 -18.95 4.11 -52.10
CA GLN A 29 -17.78 3.92 -52.94
C GLN A 29 -18.01 4.64 -54.28
N ILE A 30 -17.04 5.44 -54.71
CA ILE A 30 -17.07 6.17 -55.99
C ILE A 30 -16.39 5.36 -57.09
N ASP A 31 -15.24 4.75 -56.75
CA ASP A 31 -14.46 3.85 -57.60
C ASP A 31 -13.70 2.84 -56.73
N ASP A 32 -12.90 1.97 -57.34
CA ASP A 32 -12.15 0.91 -56.65
C ASP A 32 -11.24 1.42 -55.50
N SER A 33 -10.87 2.69 -55.50
CA SER A 33 -9.95 3.30 -54.54
C SER A 33 -10.52 4.48 -53.74
N THR A 34 -11.67 5.03 -54.15
CA THR A 34 -12.21 6.27 -53.60
C THR A 34 -13.53 6.04 -52.88
N TYR A 35 -13.62 6.53 -51.65
CA TYR A 35 -14.85 6.53 -50.85
C TYR A 35 -15.21 7.96 -50.47
N GLN A 36 -16.50 8.26 -50.48
CA GLN A 36 -17.06 9.52 -50.01
C GLN A 36 -18.08 9.25 -48.92
N GLY A 37 -18.15 10.14 -47.93
CA GLY A 37 -19.17 10.05 -46.90
C GLY A 37 -19.32 11.33 -46.09
N VAL A 38 -20.31 11.31 -45.22
CA VAL A 38 -20.61 12.40 -44.29
C VAL A 38 -20.26 11.93 -42.88
N VAL A 39 -19.37 12.66 -42.21
CA VAL A 39 -18.95 12.35 -40.83
C VAL A 39 -19.39 13.48 -39.90
N LYS A 40 -20.12 13.13 -38.85
CA LYS A 40 -20.55 14.04 -37.79
C LYS A 40 -19.35 14.51 -36.97
N GLY A 41 -19.06 15.79 -37.08
CA GLY A 41 -18.10 16.51 -36.25
C GLY A 41 -18.64 16.83 -34.86
N THR A 42 -17.84 17.55 -34.08
CA THR A 42 -18.30 18.15 -32.81
C THR A 42 -19.34 19.25 -33.05
N SER A 43 -19.17 20.05 -34.11
CA SER A 43 -20.00 21.24 -34.37
C SER A 43 -20.91 21.07 -35.58
N ASP A 44 -20.43 20.44 -36.65
CA ASP A 44 -21.11 20.31 -37.93
C ASP A 44 -20.85 18.94 -38.56
N ASN A 45 -21.60 18.61 -39.60
CA ASN A 45 -21.33 17.46 -40.46
C ASN A 45 -20.31 17.85 -41.53
N TYR A 46 -19.35 16.97 -41.79
CA TYR A 46 -18.29 17.21 -42.75
C TYR A 46 -18.36 16.23 -43.91
N ASP A 47 -18.16 16.75 -45.11
CA ASP A 47 -18.00 15.95 -46.33
C ASP A 47 -16.55 15.49 -46.42
N VAL A 48 -16.39 14.18 -46.50
CA VAL A 48 -15.10 13.51 -46.44
C VAL A 48 -14.97 12.63 -47.68
N VAL A 49 -13.83 12.74 -48.34
CA VAL A 49 -13.43 11.89 -49.46
C VAL A 49 -12.06 11.30 -49.13
N ILE A 50 -11.93 9.99 -49.21
CA ILE A 50 -10.67 9.27 -49.01
C ILE A 50 -10.31 8.50 -50.27
N ASP A 51 -9.03 8.54 -50.64
CA ASP A 51 -8.44 7.71 -51.71
C ASP A 51 -7.42 6.78 -51.05
N ILE A 52 -7.72 5.48 -51.02
CA ILE A 52 -6.91 4.48 -50.29
C ILE A 52 -5.60 4.15 -51.00
N LEU A 53 -5.53 4.32 -52.33
CA LEU A 53 -4.32 4.11 -53.13
C LEU A 53 -3.43 5.36 -53.15
N HIS A 54 -4.03 6.54 -53.11
CA HIS A 54 -3.35 7.83 -53.06
C HIS A 54 -3.83 8.66 -51.87
N PRO A 55 -3.49 8.29 -50.61
CA PRO A 55 -4.00 8.96 -49.41
C PRO A 55 -3.87 10.49 -49.37
N ARG A 56 -2.87 11.07 -50.06
CA ARG A 56 -2.66 12.52 -50.17
C ARG A 56 -3.68 13.25 -51.08
N LYS A 57 -4.50 12.52 -51.86
CA LYS A 57 -5.63 13.07 -52.62
C LYS A 57 -6.92 13.17 -51.79
N SER A 58 -6.95 12.54 -50.61
CA SER A 58 -8.07 12.62 -49.68
C SER A 58 -8.38 14.06 -49.28
N HIS A 59 -9.65 14.38 -49.13
CA HIS A 59 -10.14 15.72 -48.79
C HIS A 59 -11.21 15.68 -47.71
N CYS A 60 -11.22 16.68 -46.84
CA CYS A 60 -12.25 16.87 -45.83
C CYS A 60 -12.47 18.37 -45.65
N ASN A 61 -13.73 18.80 -45.69
CA ASN A 61 -14.07 20.22 -45.56
C ASN A 61 -14.00 20.77 -44.11
N CYS A 62 -13.62 19.94 -43.13
CA CYS A 62 -13.46 20.38 -41.75
C CYS A 62 -12.37 21.45 -41.58
N PRO A 63 -12.50 22.37 -40.58
CA PRO A 63 -11.55 23.46 -40.36
C PRO A 63 -10.08 23.02 -40.18
N HIS A 64 -9.85 21.80 -39.69
CA HIS A 64 -8.51 21.27 -39.50
C HIS A 64 -7.82 20.93 -40.83
N ALA A 65 -8.55 20.39 -41.80
CA ALA A 65 -8.01 19.79 -43.02
C ALA A 65 -8.32 20.58 -44.31
N ASN A 66 -9.30 21.48 -44.29
CA ASN A 66 -9.71 22.20 -45.49
C ASN A 66 -8.53 23.02 -46.07
N GLY A 67 -8.25 22.84 -47.36
CA GLY A 67 -7.12 23.46 -48.07
C GLY A 67 -5.73 22.96 -47.67
N ARG A 68 -5.62 21.91 -46.83
CA ARG A 68 -4.35 21.36 -46.33
C ARG A 68 -4.19 19.90 -46.76
N ARG A 69 -2.95 19.48 -47.05
CA ARG A 69 -2.62 18.08 -47.37
C ARG A 69 -2.29 17.29 -46.08
N ILE A 70 -3.28 17.12 -45.22
CA ILE A 70 -3.16 16.38 -43.96
C ILE A 70 -4.29 15.36 -43.81
N ILE A 71 -4.06 14.28 -43.07
CA ILE A 71 -5.12 13.34 -42.69
C ILE A 71 -5.72 13.75 -41.35
N CYS A 72 -7.04 13.94 -41.32
CA CYS A 72 -7.78 14.28 -40.11
C CYS A 72 -8.56 13.09 -39.58
N LYS A 73 -8.98 13.16 -38.31
CA LYS A 73 -9.83 12.14 -37.67
C LYS A 73 -11.10 11.77 -38.44
N HIS A 74 -11.70 12.67 -39.21
CA HIS A 74 -12.91 12.34 -39.99
C HIS A 74 -12.60 11.45 -41.18
N MET A 75 -11.43 11.63 -41.81
CA MET A 75 -10.94 10.75 -42.88
C MET A 75 -10.63 9.36 -42.34
N VAL A 76 -9.98 9.28 -41.18
CA VAL A 76 -9.73 8.00 -40.49
C VAL A 76 -11.04 7.32 -40.11
N ALA A 77 -12.00 8.06 -39.55
CA ALA A 77 -13.31 7.51 -39.21
C ALA A 77 -14.08 6.99 -40.44
N LEU A 78 -14.04 7.74 -41.55
CA LEU A 78 -14.63 7.27 -42.82
C LEU A 78 -13.90 6.02 -43.34
N TYR A 79 -12.58 5.96 -43.21
CA TYR A 79 -11.78 4.80 -43.63
C TYR A 79 -12.24 3.53 -42.91
N PHE A 80 -12.34 3.57 -41.57
CA PHE A 80 -12.90 2.47 -40.78
C PHE A 80 -14.38 2.16 -41.09
N GLY A 81 -15.15 3.17 -41.50
CA GLY A 81 -16.56 3.03 -41.85
C GLY A 81 -16.83 2.42 -43.21
N ALA A 82 -16.00 2.75 -44.20
CA ALA A 82 -16.30 2.54 -45.61
C ALA A 82 -15.44 1.46 -46.28
N VAL A 83 -14.23 1.22 -45.78
CA VAL A 83 -13.32 0.20 -46.31
C VAL A 83 -13.62 -1.12 -45.59
N PRO A 84 -13.94 -2.21 -46.32
CA PRO A 84 -14.19 -3.51 -45.72
C PRO A 84 -13.01 -3.95 -44.83
N ASP A 85 -13.33 -4.55 -43.68
CA ASP A 85 -12.41 -5.16 -42.71
C ASP A 85 -11.36 -4.22 -42.08
N ALA A 86 -11.22 -2.98 -42.57
CA ALA A 86 -10.18 -2.04 -42.18
C ALA A 86 -10.15 -1.67 -40.68
N TYR A 87 -11.29 -1.72 -39.99
CA TYR A 87 -11.34 -1.51 -38.55
C TYR A 87 -10.95 -2.77 -37.78
N ASP A 88 -11.42 -3.93 -38.22
CA ASP A 88 -11.14 -5.21 -37.57
C ASP A 88 -9.65 -5.54 -37.71
N ASP A 89 -9.06 -5.36 -38.91
CA ASP A 89 -7.62 -5.48 -39.17
C ASP A 89 -6.81 -4.55 -38.24
N PHE A 90 -7.23 -3.29 -38.10
CA PHE A 90 -6.55 -2.32 -37.24
C PHE A 90 -6.59 -2.71 -35.76
N VAL A 91 -7.72 -3.25 -35.29
CA VAL A 91 -7.87 -3.71 -33.91
C VAL A 91 -7.05 -4.97 -33.65
N GLU A 92 -6.97 -5.89 -34.62
CA GLU A 92 -6.13 -7.08 -34.54
C GLU A 92 -4.65 -6.69 -34.47
N ASP A 93 -4.19 -5.79 -35.35
CA ASP A 93 -2.83 -5.24 -35.33
C ASP A 93 -2.50 -4.55 -33.99
N GLU A 94 -3.40 -3.71 -33.46
CA GLU A 94 -3.19 -3.05 -32.15
C GLU A 94 -3.05 -4.07 -31.03
N LYS A 95 -3.87 -5.12 -31.04
CA LYS A 95 -3.85 -6.17 -30.03
C LYS A 95 -2.56 -7.00 -30.09
N GLU A 96 -2.12 -7.39 -31.28
CA GLU A 96 -0.85 -8.11 -31.46
C GLU A 96 0.33 -7.27 -30.95
N ASN A 97 0.36 -5.97 -31.26
CA ASN A 97 1.40 -5.06 -30.77
C ASN A 97 1.39 -4.92 -29.24
N GLU A 98 0.21 -4.87 -28.62
CA GLU A 98 0.07 -4.81 -27.15
C GLU A 98 0.55 -6.11 -26.50
N GLU A 99 0.17 -7.27 -27.06
CA GLU A 99 0.63 -8.59 -26.60
C GLU A 99 2.16 -8.74 -26.73
N GLU A 100 2.74 -8.35 -27.87
CA GLU A 100 4.20 -8.34 -28.08
C GLU A 100 4.91 -7.42 -27.09
N TYR A 101 4.38 -6.22 -26.87
CA TYR A 101 4.93 -5.27 -25.90
C TYR A 101 4.89 -5.82 -24.47
N GLU A 102 3.77 -6.44 -24.07
CA GLU A 102 3.65 -7.09 -22.77
C GLU A 102 4.64 -8.25 -22.61
N GLU A 103 4.79 -9.09 -23.62
CA GLU A 103 5.74 -10.20 -23.61
C GLU A 103 7.18 -9.69 -23.48
N TYR A 104 7.54 -8.66 -24.25
CA TYR A 104 8.83 -7.99 -24.14
C TYR A 104 9.08 -7.45 -22.72
N GLN A 105 8.10 -6.78 -22.10
CA GLN A 105 8.24 -6.28 -20.73
C GLN A 105 8.42 -7.41 -19.71
N LYS A 106 7.66 -8.51 -19.85
CA LYS A 106 7.80 -9.71 -19.00
C LYS A 106 9.20 -10.29 -19.12
N ASP A 107 9.74 -10.37 -20.33
CA ASP A 107 11.08 -10.85 -20.60
C ASP A 107 12.16 -9.94 -20.01
N VAL A 108 12.05 -8.62 -20.17
CA VAL A 108 12.98 -7.67 -19.54
C VAL A 108 13.02 -7.86 -18.02
N VAL A 109 11.85 -7.92 -17.36
CA VAL A 109 11.78 -8.14 -15.90
C VAL A 109 12.41 -9.49 -15.52
N LYS A 110 12.17 -10.53 -16.31
CA LYS A 110 12.75 -11.86 -16.09
C LYS A 110 14.28 -11.84 -16.21
N TYR A 111 14.83 -11.23 -17.25
CA TYR A 111 16.29 -11.14 -17.44
C TYR A 111 16.94 -10.28 -16.35
N LEU A 112 16.31 -9.18 -15.93
CA LEU A 112 16.80 -8.36 -14.83
C LEU A 112 16.85 -9.14 -13.51
N LYS A 113 15.82 -9.94 -13.21
CA LYS A 113 15.84 -10.83 -12.04
C LYS A 113 16.97 -11.84 -12.11
N GLN A 114 17.13 -12.52 -13.24
CA GLN A 114 18.23 -13.48 -13.44
C GLN A 114 19.60 -12.83 -13.28
N TYR A 115 19.78 -11.61 -13.79
CA TYR A 115 21.00 -10.85 -13.60
C TYR A 115 21.24 -10.54 -12.11
N ILE A 116 20.25 -10.00 -11.39
CA ILE A 116 20.34 -9.70 -9.96
C ILE A 116 20.68 -10.97 -9.15
N ASP A 117 20.03 -12.09 -9.45
CA ASP A 117 20.25 -13.38 -8.78
C ASP A 117 21.65 -13.95 -9.05
N SER A 118 22.28 -13.56 -10.16
CA SER A 118 23.64 -13.96 -10.52
C SER A 118 24.74 -13.17 -9.79
N LEU A 119 24.40 -12.01 -9.23
CA LEU A 119 25.38 -11.13 -8.57
C LEU A 119 25.82 -11.69 -7.22
N LYS A 120 27.13 -11.64 -6.97
CA LYS A 120 27.69 -11.87 -5.63
C LYS A 120 27.33 -10.73 -4.69
N LYS A 121 27.45 -11.00 -3.38
CA LYS A 121 27.18 -10.01 -2.33
C LYS A 121 27.95 -8.69 -2.52
N ASP A 122 29.20 -8.73 -2.96
CA ASP A 122 30.00 -7.51 -3.13
C ASP A 122 29.66 -6.77 -4.44
N GLU A 123 29.42 -7.50 -5.53
CA GLU A 123 28.92 -6.94 -6.80
C GLU A 123 27.55 -6.26 -6.60
N LEU A 124 26.66 -6.85 -5.81
CA LEU A 124 25.38 -6.26 -5.45
C LEU A 124 25.56 -4.96 -4.66
N LYS A 125 26.48 -4.90 -3.69
CA LYS A 125 26.76 -3.66 -2.94
C LYS A 125 27.31 -2.57 -3.86
N GLU A 126 28.23 -2.91 -4.76
CA GLU A 126 28.79 -1.98 -5.73
C GLU A 126 27.70 -1.40 -6.63
N LEU A 127 26.81 -2.25 -7.15
CA LEU A 127 25.66 -1.82 -7.95
C LEU A 127 24.72 -0.88 -7.17
N LEU A 128 24.35 -1.24 -5.93
CA LEU A 128 23.48 -0.40 -5.10
C LEU A 128 24.14 0.95 -4.79
N ASN A 129 25.44 0.97 -4.52
CA ASN A 129 26.19 2.22 -4.30
C ASN A 129 26.29 3.04 -5.58
N ALA A 130 26.47 2.41 -6.74
CA ALA A 130 26.48 3.10 -8.03
C ALA A 130 25.16 3.86 -8.24
N ILE A 131 24.01 3.19 -8.05
CA ILE A 131 22.67 3.80 -8.13
C ILE A 131 22.52 4.98 -7.17
N LEU A 132 23.07 4.88 -5.94
CA LEU A 132 23.04 5.96 -4.95
C LEU A 132 23.97 7.13 -5.28
N SER A 133 25.00 6.90 -6.10
CA SER A 133 26.05 7.87 -6.44
C SER A 133 25.91 8.49 -7.82
N GLU A 134 25.05 7.95 -8.69
CA GLU A 134 24.83 8.48 -10.02
C GLU A 134 24.30 9.93 -9.95
N ASP A 135 25.09 10.84 -10.50
CA ASP A 135 24.81 12.27 -10.50
C ASP A 135 23.67 12.57 -11.50
N LEU A 136 22.50 12.92 -10.96
CA LEU A 136 21.23 13.07 -11.68
C LEU A 136 21.15 14.36 -12.51
N TYR A 137 22.16 14.64 -13.33
CA TYR A 137 22.17 15.81 -14.21
C TYR A 137 21.04 15.81 -15.25
N TYR A 138 20.37 14.66 -15.45
CA TYR A 138 19.18 14.55 -16.29
C TYR A 138 17.92 14.31 -15.43
N ASN A 139 17.04 15.32 -15.43
CA ASN A 139 15.79 15.41 -14.66
C ASN A 139 14.83 14.20 -14.74
N HIS A 140 15.03 13.23 -15.65
CA HIS A 140 14.17 12.05 -15.78
C HIS A 140 14.39 10.99 -14.69
N TYR A 141 15.56 10.91 -14.05
CA TYR A 141 15.84 9.87 -13.04
C TYR A 141 15.69 10.35 -11.59
N LYS A 142 15.36 11.63 -11.37
CA LYS A 142 15.22 12.21 -10.02
C LYS A 142 14.15 11.51 -9.18
N TYR A 143 13.06 11.08 -9.82
CA TYR A 143 11.98 10.36 -9.14
C TYR A 143 12.41 8.95 -8.73
N LEU A 144 13.05 8.20 -9.65
CA LEU A 144 13.53 6.86 -9.36
C LEU A 144 14.56 6.84 -8.23
N TYR A 145 15.51 7.79 -8.25
CA TYR A 145 16.48 7.93 -7.17
C TYR A 145 15.83 8.19 -5.82
N ARG A 146 14.84 9.09 -5.78
CA ARG A 146 14.13 9.42 -4.54
C ARG A 146 13.37 8.23 -4.00
N GLU A 147 12.58 7.55 -4.83
CA GLU A 147 11.83 6.35 -4.42
C GLU A 147 12.77 5.26 -3.88
N PHE A 148 13.93 5.08 -4.53
CA PHE A 148 14.92 4.11 -4.10
C PHE A 148 15.64 4.52 -2.80
N TYR A 149 15.98 5.80 -2.66
CA TYR A 149 16.56 6.35 -1.43
C TYR A 149 15.59 6.21 -0.26
N ASP A 150 14.34 6.62 -0.44
CA ASP A 150 13.28 6.52 0.57
C ASP A 150 13.06 5.06 0.99
N PHE A 151 13.03 4.12 0.02
CA PHE A 151 12.96 2.68 0.29
C PHE A 151 14.14 2.17 1.14
N LEU A 152 15.39 2.50 0.77
CA LEU A 152 16.56 2.06 1.52
C LEU A 152 16.62 2.70 2.92
N TYR A 153 16.20 3.96 3.04
CA TYR A 153 16.12 4.66 4.32
C TYR A 153 15.09 4.00 5.24
N GLU A 154 13.91 3.64 4.73
CA GLU A 154 12.92 2.88 5.48
C GLU A 154 13.49 1.54 5.98
N LYS A 155 14.21 0.80 5.12
CA LYS A 155 14.88 -0.45 5.51
C LYS A 155 15.98 -0.25 6.55
N LEU A 156 16.66 0.88 6.53
CA LEU A 156 17.63 1.24 7.56
C LEU A 156 16.94 1.54 8.90
N GLU A 157 15.86 2.31 8.88
CA GLU A 157 15.06 2.61 10.07
C GLU A 157 14.42 1.34 10.66
N GLU A 158 13.92 0.42 9.83
CA GLU A 158 13.45 -0.90 10.27
C GLU A 158 14.53 -1.68 11.04
N LYS A 159 15.79 -1.62 10.59
CA LYS A 159 16.92 -2.27 11.28
C LYS A 159 17.31 -1.61 12.61
N LYS A 160 16.93 -0.35 12.82
CA LYS A 160 17.18 0.36 14.08
C LYS A 160 16.15 0.03 15.17
N ILE A 161 15.00 -0.53 14.79
CA ILE A 161 13.98 -0.98 15.75
C ILE A 161 14.60 -2.05 16.65
N LYS A 162 14.55 -1.82 17.95
CA LYS A 162 15.05 -2.74 18.98
C LYS A 162 14.00 -3.16 19.99
N LEU A 163 12.99 -2.32 20.22
CA LEU A 163 11.92 -2.58 21.18
C LEU A 163 11.18 -3.87 20.84
N LYS A 164 11.06 -4.76 21.82
CA LYS A 164 10.38 -6.04 21.73
C LYS A 164 8.98 -5.93 22.31
N LEU A 165 8.05 -6.64 21.69
CA LEU A 165 6.68 -6.74 22.21
C LEU A 165 6.68 -7.42 23.59
N SER A 166 7.49 -8.47 23.78
CA SER A 166 7.60 -9.19 25.05
C SER A 166 7.96 -8.29 26.23
N THR A 167 8.89 -7.35 26.03
CA THR A 167 9.31 -6.38 27.06
C THR A 167 8.16 -5.47 27.49
N VAL A 168 7.34 -5.00 26.55
CA VAL A 168 6.18 -4.14 26.88
C VAL A 168 5.10 -4.95 27.60
N VAL A 169 4.90 -6.22 27.21
CA VAL A 169 4.00 -7.15 27.92
C VAL A 169 4.46 -7.40 29.35
N GLU A 170 5.76 -7.59 29.56
CA GLU A 170 6.35 -7.74 30.89
C GLU A 170 6.14 -6.48 31.74
N ALA A 171 6.42 -5.30 31.20
CA ALA A 171 6.20 -4.02 31.86
C ALA A 171 4.73 -3.82 32.28
N LEU A 172 3.77 -4.13 31.38
CA LEU A 172 2.34 -4.10 31.72
C LEU A 172 1.96 -5.08 32.82
N ASN A 173 2.64 -6.23 32.92
CA ASN A 173 2.35 -7.22 33.94
C ASN A 173 2.96 -6.86 35.31
N MET A 174 4.00 -6.02 35.35
CA MET A 174 4.68 -5.57 36.57
C MET A 174 3.99 -4.39 37.26
N ILE A 175 3.21 -3.58 36.53
CA ILE A 175 2.71 -2.29 37.04
C ILE A 175 1.80 -2.43 38.26
N SER A 176 1.95 -1.50 39.21
CA SER A 176 1.17 -1.43 40.46
C SER A 176 0.78 0.01 40.79
N GLU A 177 -0.11 0.21 41.77
CA GLU A 177 -0.52 1.57 42.20
C GLU A 177 0.61 2.36 42.86
N TYR A 178 1.70 1.67 43.22
CA TYR A 178 2.86 2.24 43.88
C TYR A 178 4.09 2.32 42.96
N SER A 179 3.94 1.98 41.68
CA SER A 179 5.05 2.01 40.74
C SER A 179 4.75 2.69 39.42
N ASP A 180 5.68 3.56 39.02
CA ASP A 180 5.78 4.07 37.66
C ASP A 180 6.78 3.22 36.88
N ILE A 181 6.38 2.76 35.69
CA ILE A 181 7.21 1.90 34.85
C ILE A 181 7.54 2.62 33.54
N TYR A 182 8.84 2.61 33.20
CA TYR A 182 9.39 3.15 31.97
C TYR A 182 10.14 2.07 31.20
N VAL A 183 9.82 1.90 29.91
CA VAL A 183 10.53 0.98 29.02
C VAL A 183 11.48 1.76 28.13
N ASP A 184 12.78 1.47 28.21
CA ASP A 184 13.78 2.01 27.28
C ASP A 184 13.62 1.35 25.90
N ILE A 185 13.18 2.12 24.92
CA ILE A 185 12.85 1.60 23.58
C ILE A 185 14.08 1.18 22.76
N GLU A 186 15.28 1.61 23.17
CA GLU A 186 16.53 1.24 22.50
C GLU A 186 17.18 0.00 23.12
N THR A 187 17.03 -0.21 24.43
CA THR A 187 17.73 -1.29 25.16
C THR A 187 16.82 -2.42 25.60
N ASN A 188 15.51 -2.21 25.64
CA ASN A 188 14.52 -3.08 26.28
C ASN A 188 14.67 -3.19 27.81
N GLU A 189 15.34 -2.24 28.44
CA GLU A 189 15.43 -2.16 29.90
C GLU A 189 14.11 -1.63 30.47
N ILE A 190 13.56 -2.32 31.48
CA ILE A 190 12.39 -1.89 32.24
C ILE A 190 12.90 -1.19 33.51
N LEU A 191 12.55 0.07 33.66
CA LEU A 191 12.90 0.89 34.82
C LEU A 191 11.65 1.08 35.68
N GLU A 192 11.72 0.68 36.94
CA GLU A 192 10.63 0.83 37.90
C GLU A 192 11.02 1.90 38.93
N VAL A 193 10.15 2.90 39.10
CA VAL A 193 10.20 3.85 40.21
C VAL A 193 9.14 3.40 41.20
N ASN A 194 9.54 3.01 42.40
CA ASN A 194 8.62 2.48 43.42
C ASN A 194 8.96 3.07 44.79
N ASP A 195 8.06 3.88 45.33
CA ASP A 195 8.29 4.60 46.59
C ASP A 195 8.16 3.71 47.85
N VAL A 196 7.71 2.46 47.68
CA VAL A 196 7.53 1.50 48.78
C VAL A 196 8.74 0.58 48.93
N TYR A 197 9.35 0.18 47.81
CA TYR A 197 10.38 -0.87 47.80
C TYR A 197 11.80 -0.37 47.47
N PHE A 198 11.96 0.82 46.86
CA PHE A 198 13.27 1.36 46.49
C PHE A 198 13.68 2.58 47.31
N PRO A 199 14.99 2.77 47.58
CA PRO A 199 15.50 4.01 48.18
C PRO A 199 15.24 5.22 47.27
N GLU A 200 14.95 6.38 47.86
CA GLU A 200 14.72 7.65 47.13
C GLU A 200 15.86 7.97 46.14
N GLU A 201 17.12 7.74 46.51
CA GLU A 201 18.27 7.98 45.64
C GLU A 201 18.29 7.12 44.37
N GLU A 202 17.71 5.92 44.41
CA GLU A 202 17.63 5.02 43.25
C GLU A 202 16.51 5.48 42.30
N ASN A 203 15.34 5.80 42.86
CA ASN A 203 14.23 6.42 42.14
C ASN A 203 14.66 7.72 41.45
N GLU A 204 15.40 8.60 42.16
CA GLU A 204 15.92 9.84 41.57
C GLU A 204 16.86 9.60 40.39
N LYS A 205 17.71 8.56 40.44
CA LYS A 205 18.62 8.25 39.33
C LYS A 205 17.83 7.83 38.09
N ILE A 206 16.78 7.04 38.26
CA ILE A 206 15.89 6.62 37.17
C ILE A 206 15.18 7.85 36.58
N LEU A 207 14.54 8.65 37.44
CA LEU A 207 13.82 9.85 37.00
C LEU A 207 14.72 10.86 36.29
N ARG A 208 15.98 11.03 36.75
CA ARG A 208 16.98 11.88 36.05
C ARG A 208 17.31 11.34 34.66
N LYS A 209 17.40 10.01 34.47
CA LYS A 209 17.63 9.40 33.15
C LYS A 209 16.44 9.64 32.21
N VAL A 210 15.22 9.39 32.69
CA VAL A 210 13.97 9.54 31.93
C VAL A 210 13.77 11.00 31.53
N ASN A 211 13.83 11.92 32.49
CA ASN A 211 13.62 13.36 32.24
C ASN A 211 14.65 13.98 31.29
N ARG A 212 15.86 13.41 31.20
CA ARG A 212 16.89 13.89 30.27
C ARG A 212 16.61 13.54 28.81
N LYS A 213 15.87 12.46 28.55
CA LYS A 213 15.54 11.96 27.21
C LYS A 213 14.13 11.32 27.19
N PRO A 214 13.06 12.10 27.37
CA PRO A 214 11.71 11.55 27.51
C PRO A 214 11.29 10.68 26.31
N ASP A 215 11.63 11.09 25.08
CA ASP A 215 11.27 10.36 23.85
C ASP A 215 11.88 8.95 23.72
N ARG A 216 12.87 8.61 24.56
CA ARG A 216 13.50 7.28 24.59
C ARG A 216 12.73 6.29 25.48
N TYR A 217 11.83 6.76 26.32
CA TYR A 217 11.15 5.93 27.31
C TYR A 217 9.65 5.90 27.06
N LEU A 218 9.11 4.70 26.91
CA LEU A 218 7.67 4.47 26.93
C LEU A 218 7.21 4.39 28.38
N SER A 219 6.38 5.34 28.81
CA SER A 219 5.73 5.31 30.13
C SER A 219 4.51 4.39 30.12
N ILE A 220 4.33 3.60 31.17
CA ILE A 220 3.14 2.76 31.36
C ILE A 220 2.24 3.39 32.42
N ASP A 221 1.01 3.77 32.05
CA ASP A 221 0.04 4.39 32.95
C ASP A 221 -0.72 3.33 33.76
N TYR A 222 -0.61 3.39 35.10
CA TYR A 222 -1.28 2.47 36.01
C TYR A 222 -2.81 2.56 35.94
N TYR A 223 -3.39 3.76 35.87
CA TYR A 223 -4.85 3.93 35.87
C TYR A 223 -5.49 3.46 34.57
N GLU A 224 -4.80 3.62 33.44
CA GLU A 224 -5.23 3.00 32.18
C GLU A 224 -5.13 1.48 32.23
N TYR A 225 -4.05 0.94 32.79
CA TYR A 225 -3.89 -0.50 32.97
C TYR A 225 -4.92 -1.08 33.94
N GLN A 226 -5.23 -0.40 35.03
CA GLN A 226 -6.19 -0.85 36.03
C GLN A 226 -7.58 -1.02 35.40
N ARG A 227 -8.04 -0.05 34.60
CA ARG A 227 -9.31 -0.16 33.86
C ARG A 227 -9.28 -1.32 32.87
N TYR A 228 -8.19 -1.48 32.14
CA TYR A 228 -8.02 -2.59 31.20
C TYR A 228 -8.02 -3.96 31.88
N SER A 229 -7.32 -4.09 33.02
CA SER A 229 -7.20 -5.35 33.75
C SER A 229 -8.54 -5.86 34.28
N TYR A 230 -9.45 -4.97 34.68
CA TYR A 230 -10.81 -5.35 35.04
C TYR A 230 -11.62 -5.79 33.80
N SER A 231 -11.51 -5.09 32.67
CA SER A 231 -12.16 -5.52 31.41
C SER A 231 -11.65 -6.89 30.96
N CYS A 232 -10.35 -7.14 31.04
CA CYS A 232 -9.75 -8.43 30.67
C CYS A 232 -10.30 -9.60 31.51
N LEU A 233 -10.54 -9.35 32.80
CA LEU A 233 -11.21 -10.31 33.67
C LEU A 233 -12.63 -10.61 33.19
N ILE A 234 -13.39 -9.58 32.81
CA ILE A 234 -14.77 -9.73 32.31
C ILE A 234 -14.78 -10.46 30.96
N ASP A 235 -13.93 -10.06 30.02
CA ASP A 235 -13.78 -10.70 28.72
C ASP A 235 -13.43 -12.20 28.88
N PHE A 236 -12.65 -12.56 29.91
CA PHE A 236 -12.36 -13.95 30.21
C PHE A 236 -13.59 -14.72 30.71
N ILE A 237 -14.39 -14.12 31.61
CA ILE A 237 -15.63 -14.72 32.10
C ILE A 237 -16.60 -14.93 30.93
N ASP A 238 -16.74 -13.94 30.05
CA ASP A 238 -17.54 -14.04 28.81
C ASP A 238 -17.05 -15.15 27.88
N SER A 239 -15.75 -15.45 27.89
CA SER A 239 -15.18 -16.52 27.07
C SER A 239 -15.50 -17.93 27.59
N LEU A 240 -16.05 -18.09 28.79
CA LEU A 240 -16.32 -19.40 29.39
C LEU A 240 -17.56 -20.06 28.77
N GLU A 241 -17.43 -21.35 28.42
CA GLU A 241 -18.54 -22.13 27.83
C GLU A 241 -19.59 -22.52 28.89
N ASP A 242 -19.16 -22.73 30.12
CA ASP A 242 -20.07 -23.05 31.23
C ASP A 242 -20.71 -21.78 31.78
N VAL A 243 -21.92 -21.51 31.29
CA VAL A 243 -22.75 -20.36 31.68
C VAL A 243 -22.96 -20.29 33.19
N LYS A 244 -23.09 -21.43 33.90
CA LYS A 244 -23.29 -21.43 35.35
C LYS A 244 -22.05 -20.98 36.10
N ILE A 245 -20.87 -21.35 35.61
CA ILE A 245 -19.61 -20.87 36.16
C ILE A 245 -19.45 -19.38 35.85
N ALA A 246 -19.74 -18.96 34.62
CA ALA A 246 -19.66 -17.56 34.21
C ALA A 246 -20.56 -16.65 35.07
N ASP A 247 -21.84 -17.00 35.25
CA ASP A 247 -22.78 -16.25 36.08
C ASP A 247 -22.31 -16.11 37.53
N LYS A 248 -21.79 -17.20 38.13
CA LYS A 248 -21.22 -17.15 39.49
C LYS A 248 -19.99 -16.27 39.56
N MET A 249 -19.11 -16.34 38.56
CA MET A 249 -17.93 -15.49 38.51
C MET A 249 -18.32 -14.01 38.38
N TYR A 250 -19.35 -13.70 37.59
CA TYR A 250 -19.91 -12.36 37.48
C TYR A 250 -20.37 -11.80 38.83
N GLU A 251 -21.11 -12.58 39.61
CA GLU A 251 -21.55 -12.16 40.93
C GLU A 251 -20.38 -11.93 41.89
N LEU A 252 -19.38 -12.82 41.85
CA LEU A 252 -18.20 -12.73 42.71
C LEU A 252 -17.37 -11.47 42.45
N VAL A 253 -17.16 -11.11 41.18
CA VAL A 253 -16.27 -10.01 40.80
C VAL A 253 -16.94 -8.64 40.84
N ARG A 254 -18.19 -8.56 41.33
CA ARG A 254 -18.85 -7.30 41.66
C ARG A 254 -18.33 -6.74 42.99
N GLY A 255 -17.90 -5.48 42.95
CA GLY A 255 -17.53 -4.69 44.13
C GLY A 255 -16.09 -4.89 44.62
N LYS A 256 -15.85 -4.52 45.88
CA LYS A 256 -14.49 -4.52 46.48
C LYS A 256 -13.88 -5.93 46.47
N GLY A 257 -12.60 -6.00 46.14
CA GLY A 257 -11.81 -7.24 46.12
C GLY A 257 -12.08 -8.15 44.92
N ALA A 258 -12.57 -7.61 43.80
CA ALA A 258 -12.89 -8.37 42.59
C ALA A 258 -11.74 -9.29 42.14
N PHE A 259 -10.50 -8.80 42.07
CA PHE A 259 -9.33 -9.59 41.67
C PHE A 259 -9.04 -10.74 42.63
N SER A 260 -9.11 -10.53 43.94
CA SER A 260 -8.90 -11.60 44.93
C SER A 260 -9.95 -12.69 44.82
N LYS A 261 -11.22 -12.30 44.66
CA LYS A 261 -12.34 -13.23 44.49
C LYS A 261 -12.24 -14.00 43.17
N PHE A 262 -11.83 -13.33 42.10
CA PHE A 262 -11.57 -13.96 40.81
C PHE A 262 -10.43 -14.98 40.90
N ASN A 263 -9.30 -14.62 41.52
CA ASN A 263 -8.16 -15.52 41.73
C ASN A 263 -8.52 -16.75 42.58
N TYR A 264 -9.47 -16.60 43.51
CA TYR A 264 -10.05 -17.74 44.23
C TYR A 264 -10.92 -18.60 43.31
N ALA A 265 -11.81 -17.98 42.53
CA ALA A 265 -12.71 -18.67 41.63
C ALA A 265 -11.98 -19.47 40.54
N ILE A 266 -10.95 -18.92 39.89
CA ILE A 266 -10.20 -19.64 38.85
C ILE A 266 -9.48 -20.88 39.41
N ARG A 267 -9.05 -20.84 40.68
CA ARG A 267 -8.47 -21.99 41.38
C ARG A 267 -9.52 -23.05 41.69
N GLU A 268 -10.64 -22.61 42.27
CA GLU A 268 -11.76 -23.49 42.62
C GLU A 268 -12.32 -24.24 41.40
N TYR A 269 -12.47 -23.53 40.28
CA TYR A 269 -12.99 -24.09 39.03
C TYR A 269 -11.91 -24.68 38.11
N LYS A 270 -10.64 -24.73 38.54
CA LYS A 270 -9.49 -25.25 37.75
C LYS A 270 -9.33 -24.58 36.37
N LEU A 271 -9.55 -23.27 36.32
CA LEU A 271 -9.47 -22.43 35.13
C LEU A 271 -8.14 -21.65 35.02
N GLU A 272 -7.19 -21.86 35.94
CA GLU A 272 -5.92 -21.12 36.01
C GLU A 272 -5.14 -21.14 34.69
N ASP A 273 -4.88 -22.32 34.12
CA ASP A 273 -4.14 -22.44 32.85
C ASP A 273 -4.85 -21.71 31.70
N ARG A 274 -6.18 -21.77 31.67
CA ARG A 274 -7.00 -21.07 30.67
C ARG A 274 -6.89 -19.56 30.88
N TRP A 275 -6.97 -19.10 32.13
CA TRP A 275 -6.83 -17.70 32.48
C TRP A 275 -5.44 -17.15 32.12
N TYR A 276 -4.35 -17.83 32.48
CA TYR A 276 -3.01 -17.33 32.20
C TYR A 276 -2.74 -17.24 30.69
N LYS A 277 -3.17 -18.24 29.91
CA LYS A 277 -3.11 -18.19 28.43
C LYS A 277 -3.96 -17.05 27.86
N PHE A 278 -5.13 -16.80 28.42
CA PHE A 278 -5.99 -15.69 28.02
C PHE A 278 -5.36 -14.35 28.35
N LYS A 279 -4.87 -14.18 29.58
CA LYS A 279 -4.21 -12.97 30.08
C LYS A 279 -2.98 -12.62 29.26
N GLU A 280 -2.13 -13.59 28.90
CA GLU A 280 -0.96 -13.37 28.06
C GLU A 280 -1.35 -12.78 26.68
N LYS A 281 -2.37 -13.36 26.04
CA LYS A 281 -2.89 -12.84 24.75
C LYS A 281 -3.52 -11.44 24.90
N ALA A 282 -4.25 -11.22 25.98
CA ALA A 282 -4.87 -9.92 26.27
C ALA A 282 -3.79 -8.85 26.49
N LEU A 283 -2.78 -9.12 27.33
CA LEU A 283 -1.64 -8.24 27.54
C LEU A 283 -0.89 -7.95 26.23
N ALA A 284 -0.66 -8.96 25.39
CA ALA A 284 -0.06 -8.75 24.08
C ALA A 284 -0.91 -7.83 23.20
N ARG A 285 -2.25 -7.96 23.20
CA ARG A 285 -3.15 -7.03 22.51
C ARG A 285 -3.01 -5.61 23.07
N LYS A 286 -3.02 -5.44 24.38
CA LYS A 286 -2.90 -4.12 25.03
C LYS A 286 -1.54 -3.46 24.77
N ALA A 287 -0.46 -4.24 24.78
CA ALA A 287 0.87 -3.76 24.43
C ALA A 287 0.90 -3.23 22.99
N LYS A 288 0.28 -3.94 22.03
CA LYS A 288 0.17 -3.47 20.64
C LYS A 288 -0.64 -2.19 20.50
N GLU A 289 -1.75 -2.07 21.22
CA GLU A 289 -2.55 -0.84 21.27
C GLU A 289 -1.74 0.34 21.81
N LEU A 290 -1.01 0.13 22.91
CA LEU A 290 -0.16 1.15 23.52
C LEU A 290 0.97 1.60 22.58
N LEU A 291 1.64 0.64 21.93
CA LEU A 291 2.71 0.92 20.97
C LEU A 291 2.18 1.70 19.76
N SER A 292 0.99 1.33 19.25
CA SER A 292 0.34 2.05 18.16
C SER A 292 -0.09 3.46 18.56
N TYR A 293 -0.58 3.66 19.78
CA TYR A 293 -0.97 4.99 20.27
C TYR A 293 0.22 5.95 20.39
N ASN A 294 1.43 5.42 20.62
CA ASN A 294 2.67 6.18 20.72
C ASN A 294 3.47 6.21 19.40
N ASP A 295 2.91 5.71 18.29
CA ASP A 295 3.60 5.60 16.99
C ASP A 295 4.96 4.85 17.06
N LEU A 296 5.08 3.88 17.98
CA LEU A 296 6.31 3.12 18.20
C LEU A 296 6.32 1.84 17.37
N LYS A 297 7.34 1.71 16.52
CA LYS A 297 7.65 0.44 15.85
C LYS A 297 8.34 -0.53 16.82
N TYR A 298 8.08 -1.83 16.65
CA TYR A 298 8.58 -2.88 17.54
C TYR A 298 8.80 -4.20 16.80
N ILE A 299 9.54 -5.12 17.43
CA ILE A 299 9.75 -6.50 17.01
C ILE A 299 8.69 -7.37 17.70
N ASP A 300 7.81 -8.03 16.93
CA ASP A 300 6.85 -9.00 17.45
C ASP A 300 7.53 -10.35 17.69
N ASP A 301 8.17 -10.49 18.85
CA ASP A 301 8.92 -11.67 19.28
C ASP A 301 8.08 -12.69 20.07
N ILE A 302 6.76 -12.46 20.17
CA ILE A 302 5.80 -13.34 20.84
C ILE A 302 5.09 -14.27 19.83
N LYS A 303 5.10 -13.93 18.53
CA LYS A 303 4.52 -14.77 17.47
C LYS A 303 5.21 -16.15 17.41
N LYS A 304 4.50 -17.16 17.92
CA LYS A 304 4.65 -18.58 17.59
C LYS A 304 3.68 -18.95 16.48
#